data_AF-A0A8T6X2Z3-F1
#
_entry.id   AF-A0A8T6X2Z3-F1
#
_cell.length_a   1.000
_cell.length_b   1.000
_cell.length_c   1.000
_cell.angle_alpha   90.00
_cell.angle_beta   90.00
_cell.angle_gamma   90.00
#
_symmetry.space_group_name_H-M   'P 1'
#
loop_
_entity.id
_entity.type
_entity.pdbx_description
1 polymer ?
#
loop_
_entity_poly.entity_id
_entity_poly.type
_entity_poly.pdbx_seq_one_letter_code
_entity_poly.pdbx_strand_id
1 'polypeptide(L)'
;ADLVAAHYRGGYAIGSGTSQATAMMAACLAVVLSAHPQLAHDGPRGGDLATVVMIKQTIMDHSKPLPGAERPHDNWAGYGLVQVMDLIDELA
;
A
#
# COMPACT_ATOMS: atom_id res chain seq x y z
N ALA A 1 -1.04 12.06 8.95
CA ALA A 1 -0.09 11.62 10.00
C ALA A 1 1.27 12.17 9.66
N ASP A 2 2.02 12.57 10.69
CA ASP A 2 3.39 13.02 10.56
C ASP A 2 4.32 11.82 10.60
N LEU A 3 5.26 11.74 9.65
CA LEU A 3 6.21 10.65 9.54
C LEU A 3 7.63 11.18 9.81
N VAL A 4 8.30 10.55 10.76
CA VAL A 4 9.73 10.76 11.00
C VAL A 4 10.49 9.95 9.95
N ALA A 5 11.32 10.63 9.16
CA ALA A 5 12.13 10.01 8.12
C ALA A 5 13.57 10.55 8.13
N ALA A 6 14.47 9.82 7.48
CA ALA A 6 15.85 10.26 7.27
C ALA A 6 15.89 11.59 6.49
N HIS A 7 16.85 12.44 6.84
CA HIS A 7 17.03 13.76 6.25
C HIS A 7 18.51 14.03 5.95
N TYR A 8 18.80 15.15 5.27
CA TYR A 8 20.17 15.54 4.92
C TYR A 8 21.12 15.52 6.13
N ARG A 9 22.42 15.33 5.85
CA ARG A 9 23.51 15.35 6.84
C ARG A 9 23.32 14.37 8.01
N GLY A 10 22.74 13.20 7.73
CA GLY A 10 22.52 12.15 8.73
C GLY A 10 21.48 12.50 9.79
N GLY A 11 20.66 13.52 9.53
CA GLY A 11 19.59 13.93 10.44
C GLY A 11 18.28 13.18 10.21
N TYR A 12 17.29 13.53 11.02
CA TYR A 12 15.90 13.13 10.85
C TYR A 12 15.03 14.36 10.73
N ALA A 13 13.91 14.23 10.03
CA ALA A 13 12.89 15.27 9.96
C ALA A 13 11.50 14.66 10.03
N ILE A 14 10.53 15.52 10.38
CA ILE A 14 9.12 15.21 10.31
C ILE A 14 8.59 15.74 8.98
N GLY A 15 7.93 14.89 8.21
CA GLY A 15 7.22 15.26 6.99
C GLY A 15 5.76 14.86 7.04
N SER A 16 4.92 15.62 6.35
CA SER A 16 3.48 15.37 6.20
C SER A 16 3.04 15.60 4.75
N GLY A 17 1.90 15.02 4.39
CA GLY A 17 1.31 15.12 3.04
C GLY A 17 1.34 13.82 2.25
N THR A 18 0.77 13.88 1.04
CA THR A 18 0.58 12.70 0.18
C THR A 18 1.88 12.09 -0.30
N SER A 19 2.96 12.87 -0.41
CA SER A 19 4.29 12.35 -0.75
C SER A 19 4.76 11.26 0.22
N GLN A 20 4.52 11.46 1.52
CA GLN A 20 4.88 10.46 2.53
C GLN A 20 3.93 9.26 2.52
N ALA A 21 2.65 9.48 2.22
CA ALA A 21 1.68 8.39 2.05
C ALA A 21 2.04 7.49 0.86
N THR A 22 2.47 8.08 -0.26
CA THR A 22 2.94 7.34 -1.44
C THR A 22 4.15 6.49 -1.12
N ALA A 23 5.14 7.03 -0.39
CA ALA A 23 6.32 6.27 0.03
C ALA A 23 5.95 5.10 0.94
N MET A 24 5.02 5.30 1.89
CA MET A 24 4.52 4.23 2.75
C MET A 24 3.77 3.16 1.95
N MET A 25 2.94 3.55 0.98
CA MET A 25 2.23 2.61 0.11
C MET A 25 3.21 1.76 -0.72
N ALA A 26 4.27 2.38 -1.25
CA ALA A 26 5.32 1.66 -1.97
C ALA A 26 6.04 0.65 -1.06
N ALA A 27 6.33 1.02 0.19
CA ALA A 27 6.93 0.11 1.17
C ALA A 27 5.99 -1.07 1.49
N CYS A 28 4.69 -0.82 1.68
CA CYS A 28 3.68 -1.86 1.87
C CYS A 28 3.68 -2.87 0.71
N LEU A 29 3.64 -2.40 -0.55
CA LEU A 29 3.70 -3.27 -1.72
C LEU A 29 5.02 -4.04 -1.80
N ALA A 30 6.14 -3.42 -1.46
CA ALA A 30 7.43 -4.10 -1.44
C ALA A 30 7.44 -5.28 -0.45
N VAL A 31 6.83 -5.12 0.73
CA VAL A 31 6.68 -6.20 1.72
C VAL A 31 5.78 -7.32 1.19
N VAL A 32 4.63 -6.98 0.61
CA VAL A 32 3.71 -7.98 0.00
C VAL A 32 4.40 -8.76 -1.11
N LEU A 33 5.08 -8.09 -2.04
CA LEU A 33 5.79 -8.75 -3.15
C LEU A 33 7.02 -9.53 -2.70
N SER A 34 7.61 -9.19 -1.55
CA SER A 34 8.69 -9.99 -0.95
C SER A 34 8.14 -11.30 -0.36
N ALA A 35 6.91 -11.29 0.17
CA ALA A 35 6.21 -12.51 0.61
C ALA A 35 5.69 -13.34 -0.58
N HIS A 36 5.37 -12.68 -1.70
CA HIS A 36 4.86 -13.31 -2.93
C HIS A 36 5.70 -12.98 -4.17
N PRO A 37 6.95 -13.49 -4.28
CA PRO A 37 7.84 -13.20 -5.41
C PRO A 37 7.24 -13.57 -6.77
N GLN A 38 6.30 -14.52 -6.80
CA GLN A 38 5.58 -14.91 -8.01
C GLN A 38 4.75 -13.79 -8.65
N LEU A 39 4.33 -12.79 -7.86
CA LEU A 39 3.55 -11.63 -8.29
C LEU A 39 4.43 -10.41 -8.63
N ALA A 40 5.71 -10.45 -8.30
CA ALA A 40 6.66 -9.39 -8.65
C ALA A 40 6.83 -9.29 -10.17
N HIS A 41 7.33 -8.16 -10.69
CA HIS A 41 7.38 -7.89 -12.14
C HIS A 41 7.97 -9.04 -12.98
N ASP A 42 9.06 -9.64 -12.52
CA ASP A 42 9.75 -10.76 -13.20
C ASP A 42 9.28 -12.15 -12.73
N GLY A 43 8.25 -12.21 -11.87
CA GLY A 43 7.65 -13.43 -11.38
C GLY A 43 6.78 -14.12 -12.44
N PRO A 44 6.57 -15.44 -12.35
CA PRO A 44 5.77 -16.21 -13.31
C PRO A 44 4.30 -15.76 -13.43
N ARG A 45 3.78 -15.00 -12.46
CA ARG A 45 2.43 -14.43 -12.45
C ARG A 45 2.48 -12.90 -12.36
N GLY A 46 3.59 -12.28 -12.75
CA GLY A 46 3.79 -10.83 -12.65
C GLY A 46 3.88 -10.13 -14.00
N GLY A 47 4.05 -8.81 -13.96
CA GLY A 47 4.33 -7.99 -15.14
C GLY A 47 3.13 -7.75 -16.08
N ASP A 48 2.00 -8.43 -15.87
CA ASP A 48 0.78 -8.22 -16.63
C ASP A 48 -0.24 -7.30 -15.93
N LEU A 49 -1.16 -6.75 -16.73
CA LEU A 49 -2.22 -5.86 -16.23
C LEU A 49 -3.20 -6.60 -15.31
N ALA A 50 -3.45 -7.89 -15.55
CA ALA A 50 -4.40 -8.67 -14.78
C ALA A 50 -3.97 -8.79 -13.31
N THR A 51 -2.69 -9.00 -13.08
CA THR A 51 -2.06 -9.08 -11.75
C THR A 51 -2.10 -7.74 -11.06
N VAL A 52 -1.80 -6.65 -11.78
CA VAL A 52 -1.92 -5.28 -11.23
C VAL A 52 -3.36 -4.98 -10.81
N VAL A 53 -4.35 -5.35 -11.63
CA VAL A 53 -5.77 -5.15 -11.32
C VAL A 53 -6.19 -6.01 -10.12
N MET A 54 -5.75 -7.26 -10.06
CA MET A 54 -6.03 -8.16 -8.94
C MET A 54 -5.46 -7.61 -7.63
N ILE A 55 -4.18 -7.21 -7.59
CA ILE A 55 -3.56 -6.60 -6.40
C ILE A 55 -4.31 -5.33 -5.99
N LYS A 56 -4.68 -4.48 -6.95
CA LYS A 56 -5.48 -3.28 -6.67
C LYS A 56 -6.83 -3.67 -6.05
N GLN A 57 -7.51 -4.66 -6.60
CA GLN A 57 -8.79 -5.13 -6.08
C GLN A 57 -8.65 -5.64 -4.65
N THR A 58 -7.65 -6.45 -4.35
CA THR A 58 -7.38 -6.92 -2.98
C THR A 58 -7.08 -5.75 -2.02
N ILE A 59 -6.34 -4.73 -2.47
CA ILE A 59 -6.14 -3.50 -1.67
C ILE A 59 -7.47 -2.82 -1.37
N MET A 60 -8.34 -2.67 -2.37
CA MET A 60 -9.64 -2.01 -2.21
C MET A 60 -10.55 -2.78 -1.23
N ASP A 61 -10.60 -4.11 -1.37
CA ASP A 61 -11.50 -4.96 -0.60
C ASP A 61 -11.08 -5.13 0.87
N HIS A 62 -9.76 -5.09 1.14
CA HIS A 62 -9.19 -5.33 2.48
C HIS A 62 -8.66 -4.06 3.16
N SER A 63 -8.86 -2.88 2.58
CA SER A 63 -8.52 -1.63 3.26
C SER A 63 -9.44 -1.37 4.44
N LYS A 64 -8.87 -0.88 5.55
CA LYS A 64 -9.61 -0.53 6.76
C LYS A 64 -10.19 0.89 6.62
N PRO A 65 -11.52 1.06 6.55
CA PRO A 65 -12.10 2.40 6.40
C PRO A 65 -11.85 3.26 7.63
N LEU A 66 -11.68 4.57 7.41
CA LEU A 66 -11.57 5.52 8.52
C LEU A 66 -12.93 5.69 9.22
N PRO A 67 -12.94 6.00 10.53
CA PRO A 67 -14.19 6.33 11.23
C PRO A 67 -14.94 7.45 10.53
N GLY A 68 -16.21 7.19 10.17
CA GLY A 68 -17.07 8.16 9.49
C GLY A 68 -16.91 8.26 7.97
N ALA A 69 -16.00 7.50 7.35
CA ALA A 69 -15.82 7.49 5.90
C ALA A 69 -17.01 6.82 5.17
N GLU A 70 -17.32 7.33 3.98
CA GLU A 70 -18.29 6.72 3.07
C GLU A 70 -17.82 5.35 2.56
N ARG A 71 -18.77 4.49 2.18
CA ARG A 71 -18.50 3.13 1.68
C ARG A 71 -19.16 2.90 0.32
N PRO A 72 -18.56 2.09 -0.57
CA PRO A 72 -17.29 1.38 -0.39
C PRO A 72 -16.04 2.26 -0.56
N HIS A 73 -16.20 3.47 -1.10
CA HIS A 73 -15.12 4.42 -1.38
C HIS A 73 -15.51 5.82 -0.91
N ASP A 74 -14.60 6.48 -0.23
CA ASP A 74 -14.73 7.84 0.28
C ASP A 74 -13.90 8.83 -0.56
N ASN A 75 -14.41 10.03 -0.80
CA ASN A 75 -13.73 11.03 -1.64
C ASN A 75 -12.41 11.56 -1.03
N TRP A 76 -12.19 11.41 0.27
CA TRP A 76 -10.99 11.83 0.99
C TRP A 76 -10.07 10.66 1.36
N ALA A 77 -10.66 9.59 1.89
CA ALA A 77 -9.93 8.44 2.41
C ALA A 77 -9.75 7.30 1.39
N GLY A 78 -10.41 7.38 0.24
CA GLY A 78 -10.48 6.29 -0.71
C GLY A 78 -11.13 5.06 -0.09
N TYR A 79 -10.50 3.90 -0.23
CA TYR A 79 -10.93 2.66 0.43
C TYR A 79 -10.48 2.54 1.89
N GLY A 80 -9.64 3.47 2.36
CA GLY A 80 -9.13 3.51 3.74
C GLY A 80 -7.66 3.16 3.87
N LEU A 81 -7.28 2.68 5.05
CA LEU A 81 -5.90 2.35 5.41
C LEU A 81 -5.53 0.95 4.92
N VAL A 82 -4.44 0.83 4.17
CA VAL A 82 -3.92 -0.46 3.68
C VAL A 82 -3.50 -1.37 4.83
N GLN A 83 -3.92 -2.64 4.79
CA GLN A 83 -3.62 -3.67 5.78
C GLN A 83 -2.65 -4.71 5.19
N VAL A 84 -1.34 -4.52 5.39
CA VAL A 84 -0.29 -5.34 4.73
C VAL A 84 -0.42 -6.84 5.02
N MET A 85 -0.75 -7.21 6.26
CA MET A 85 -0.87 -8.62 6.64
C MET A 85 -2.05 -9.29 5.91
N ASP A 86 -3.21 -8.62 5.90
CA ASP A 86 -4.38 -9.10 5.16
C ASP A 86 -4.06 -9.27 3.67
N LEU A 87 -3.30 -8.36 3.07
CA LEU A 87 -2.86 -8.52 1.67
C LEU A 87 -1.93 -9.71 1.46
N ILE A 88 -1.02 -9.99 2.40
CA ILE A 88 -0.15 -11.16 2.29
C ILE A 88 -1.00 -12.44 2.38
N ASP A 89 -1.98 -12.49 3.27
CA ASP A 89 -2.80 -13.69 3.46
C ASP A 89 -3.73 -13.94 2.25
N GLU A 90 -4.31 -12.89 1.68
CA GLU A 90 -5.28 -12.99 0.57
C GLU A 90 -4.62 -13.20 -0.81
N LEU A 91 -3.32 -12.90 -0.94
CA LEU A 91 -2.57 -13.05 -2.20
C LEU A 91 -1.76 -14.35 -2.30
N ALA A 92 -1.81 -15.20 -1.27
CA ALA A 92 -1.18 -16.52 -1.26
C ALA A 92 -1.77 -17.46 -2.32
#